data_AF-A0A917N8E3-F1
#
_entry.id   AF-A0A917N8E3-F1
#
_cell.length_a   1.000
_cell.length_b   1.000
_cell.length_c   1.000
_cell.angle_alpha   90.00
_cell.angle_beta   90.00
_cell.angle_gamma   90.00
#
_symmetry.space_group_name_H-M   'P 1'
#
loop_
_entity.id
_entity.type
_entity.pdbx_description
1 polymer ?
#
loop_
_entity_poly.entity_id
_entity_poly.type
_entity_poly.pdbx_seq_one_letter_code
_entity_poly.pdbx_strand_id
1 'polypeptide(L)'
;MAESIVFSEWYQRDTINRMAMTLRLTEEENRRLTALAAAEGRSKQEVVRSALAERWARQQKEQQLHDVMQRVLPRYRGLLDRLGSA
;
A
#
# COMPACT_ATOMS: atom_id res chain seq x y z
N MET A 1 53.33 8.04 -13.20
CA MET A 1 52.70 8.91 -12.16
C MET A 1 51.21 8.67 -12.18
N ALA A 2 50.66 8.34 -11.00
CA ALA A 2 49.26 8.21 -10.59
C ALA A 2 48.41 7.10 -11.26
N GLU A 3 48.48 5.91 -10.65
CA GLU A 3 47.46 4.86 -10.75
C GLU A 3 46.25 5.29 -9.89
N SER A 4 45.16 5.74 -10.53
CA SER A 4 43.93 6.11 -9.81
C SER A 4 43.13 4.85 -9.52
N ILE A 5 43.22 4.38 -8.28
CA ILE A 5 42.49 3.20 -7.84
C ILE A 5 40.98 3.52 -7.77
N VAL A 6 40.20 2.85 -8.62
CA VAL A 6 38.72 2.90 -8.63
C VAL A 6 38.20 2.03 -7.48
N PHE A 7 38.25 2.55 -6.25
CA PHE A 7 37.79 1.81 -5.06
C PHE A 7 36.32 2.06 -4.68
N SER A 8 35.62 2.99 -5.34
CA SER A 8 34.35 3.53 -4.83
C SER A 8 33.06 2.91 -5.41
N GLU A 9 33.10 2.11 -6.47
CA GLU A 9 31.86 1.59 -7.09
C GLU A 9 31.26 0.36 -6.41
N TRP A 10 32.04 -0.40 -5.64
CA TRP A 10 31.59 -1.69 -5.11
C TRP A 10 30.95 -1.65 -3.72
N TYR A 11 31.06 -0.55 -2.97
CA TYR A 11 30.57 -0.50 -1.58
C TYR A 11 29.11 -0.07 -1.44
N GLN A 12 28.46 0.43 -2.51
CA GLN A 12 27.20 1.18 -2.38
C GLN A 12 26.00 0.63 -3.16
N ARG A 13 26.15 -0.40 -4.00
CA ARG A 13 25.04 -0.93 -4.81
C ARG A 13 24.17 -1.98 -4.10
N ASP A 14 24.73 -2.79 -3.20
CA ASP A 14 23.98 -3.89 -2.59
C ASP A 14 23.15 -3.49 -1.34
N THR A 15 23.55 -2.44 -0.61
CA THR A 15 22.94 -2.12 0.69
C THR A 15 21.69 -1.23 0.62
N ILE A 16 21.54 -0.40 -0.42
CA ILE A 16 20.51 0.67 -0.44
C ILE A 16 19.12 0.18 -0.90
N ASN A 17 18.99 -1.01 -1.49
CA ASN A 17 17.72 -1.45 -2.07
C ASN A 17 16.71 -2.08 -1.07
N ARG A 18 17.05 -2.16 0.23
CA ARG A 18 16.13 -2.61 1.27
C ARG A 18 15.82 -1.48 2.25
N MET A 19 14.76 -0.73 1.99
CA MET A 19 14.17 0.16 2.99
C MET A 19 13.56 -0.68 4.11
N ALA A 20 14.14 -0.60 5.31
CA ALA A 20 13.63 -1.27 6.50
C ALA A 20 12.41 -0.52 7.05
N MET A 21 11.42 -1.26 7.57
CA MET A 21 10.25 -0.68 8.23
C MET A 21 10.25 -1.12 9.69
N THR A 22 10.26 -0.14 10.60
CA THR A 22 10.13 -0.38 12.05
C THR A 22 8.74 0.06 12.50
N LEU A 23 7.98 -0.88 13.08
CA LEU A 23 6.62 -0.63 13.58
C LEU A 23 6.62 -0.62 15.10
N ARG A 24 5.90 0.34 15.70
CA ARG A 24 5.59 0.32 17.13
C ARG A 24 4.23 -0.35 17.28
N LEU A 25 4.23 -1.52 17.91
CA LEU A 25 3.03 -2.30 18.19
C LEU A 25 2.87 -2.43 19.70
N THR A 26 1.63 -2.43 20.17
CA THR A 26 1.29 -2.94 21.49
C THR A 26 1.54 -4.45 21.54
N GLU A 27 1.64 -5.00 22.75
CA GLU A 27 1.83 -6.45 22.93
C GLU A 27 0.69 -7.25 22.29
N GLU A 28 -0.54 -6.77 22.44
CA GLU A 28 -1.72 -7.41 21.87
C GLU A 28 -1.68 -7.43 20.33
N GLU A 29 -1.30 -6.32 19.69
CA GLU A 29 -1.16 -6.26 18.24
C GLU A 29 -0.05 -7.20 17.74
N ASN A 30 1.08 -7.29 18.45
CA ASN A 30 2.16 -8.20 18.10
C ASN A 30 1.72 -9.68 18.23
N ARG A 31 0.94 -10.03 19.26
CA ARG A 31 0.37 -11.38 19.42
C ARG A 31 -0.57 -11.72 18.27
N ARG A 32 -1.50 -10.82 17.92
CA ARG A 32 -2.41 -11.00 16.78
C ARG A 32 -1.66 -11.15 15.46
N LEU A 33 -0.65 -10.31 15.23
CA LEU A 33 0.18 -10.40 14.03
C LEU A 33 0.95 -11.72 13.97
N THR A 34 1.41 -12.23 15.10
CA THR A 34 2.05 -13.56 15.19
C THR A 34 1.09 -14.68 14.84
N ALA A 35 -0.12 -14.66 15.43
CA ALA A 35 -1.13 -15.67 15.16
C ALA A 35 -1.58 -15.66 13.69
N LEU A 36 -1.77 -14.47 13.11
CA LEU A 36 -2.15 -14.31 11.71
C LEU A 36 -1.04 -14.81 10.76
N ALA A 37 0.21 -14.44 11.04
CA ALA A 37 1.36 -14.93 10.28
C ALA A 37 1.49 -16.46 10.32
N ALA A 38 1.27 -17.06 11.50
CA ALA A 38 1.28 -18.52 11.66
C ALA A 38 0.13 -19.19 10.89
N ALA A 39 -1.08 -18.62 10.93
CA ALA A 39 -2.24 -19.13 10.21
C ALA A 39 -2.07 -19.05 8.68
N GLU A 40 -1.37 -18.03 8.18
CA GLU A 40 -1.09 -17.86 6.75
C GLU A 40 0.20 -18.56 6.28
N GLY A 41 1.02 -19.10 7.20
CA GLY A 41 2.33 -19.68 6.86
C GLY A 41 3.31 -18.65 6.28
N ARG A 42 3.19 -17.37 6.68
CA ARG A 42 3.96 -16.24 6.15
C ARG A 42 4.76 -15.55 7.24
N SER A 43 5.73 -14.73 6.84
CA SER A 43 6.42 -13.86 7.80
C SER A 43 5.52 -12.70 8.23
N LYS A 44 5.73 -12.16 9.45
CA LYS A 44 5.02 -10.96 9.94
C LYS A 44 5.13 -9.79 8.95
N GLN A 45 6.30 -9.62 8.34
CA GLN A 45 6.55 -8.54 7.39
C GLN A 45 5.74 -8.71 6.09
N GLU A 46 5.61 -9.93 5.58
CA GLU A 46 4.77 -10.22 4.41
C GLU A 46 3.29 -10.02 4.69
N VAL A 47 2.82 -10.40 5.89
CA VAL A 47 1.44 -10.13 6.32
C VAL A 47 1.17 -8.63 6.33
N VAL A 48 2.06 -7.82 6.93
CA VAL A 48 1.88 -6.36 6.95
C VAL A 48 1.93 -5.75 5.54
N ARG A 49 2.86 -6.20 4.69
CA ARG A 49 2.93 -5.74 3.29
C ARG A 49 1.66 -6.07 2.51
N SER A 50 1.12 -7.26 2.71
CA SER A 50 -0.12 -7.71 2.05
C SER A 50 -1.31 -6.89 2.55
N ALA A 51 -1.45 -6.72 3.86
CA ALA A 51 -2.49 -5.89 4.47
C ALA A 51 -2.43 -4.43 3.98
N LEU A 52 -1.22 -3.87 3.83
CA LEU A 52 -1.03 -2.53 3.25
C LEU A 52 -1.48 -2.46 1.80
N ALA A 53 -1.07 -3.43 0.96
CA ALA A 53 -1.45 -3.48 -0.44
C ALA A 53 -2.96 -3.62 -0.62
N GLU A 54 -3.60 -4.47 0.18
CA GLU A 54 -5.05 -4.64 0.18
C GLU A 54 -5.78 -3.37 0.64
N ARG A 55 -5.32 -2.73 1.71
CA ARG A 55 -5.90 -1.48 2.20
C ARG A 55 -5.78 -0.38 1.17
N TRP A 56 -4.62 -0.27 0.51
CA TRP A 56 -4.40 0.67 -0.58
C TRP A 56 -5.34 0.40 -1.75
N ALA A 57 -5.47 -0.85 -2.19
CA ALA A 57 -6.37 -1.23 -3.28
C ALA A 57 -7.85 -0.90 -2.96
N ARG A 58 -8.29 -1.12 -1.71
CA ARG A 58 -9.64 -0.73 -1.27
C ARG A 58 -9.84 0.79 -1.33
N GLN A 59 -8.89 1.54 -0.79
CA GLN A 59 -8.94 3.01 -0.79
C GLN A 59 -8.94 3.59 -2.22
N GLN A 60 -8.14 3.03 -3.12
CA GLN A 60 -8.09 3.46 -4.51
C GLN A 60 -9.39 3.18 -5.27
N LYS A 61 -10.04 2.03 -5.02
CA LYS A 61 -11.36 1.73 -5.61
C LYS A 61 -12.42 2.72 -5.16
N GLU A 62 -12.43 3.08 -3.88
CA GLU A 62 -13.35 4.08 -3.33
C GLU A 62 -13.10 5.47 -3.94
N GLN A 63 -11.84 5.88 -4.06
CA GLN A 63 -11.45 7.15 -4.69
C GLN A 63 -11.81 7.20 -6.18
N GLN A 64 -11.47 6.15 -6.95
CA GLN A 64 -11.83 6.07 -8.36
C GLN A 64 -13.34 6.05 -8.59
N LEU A 65 -14.10 5.33 -7.76
CA LEU A 65 -15.55 5.35 -7.81
C LEU A 65 -16.10 6.74 -7.52
N HIS A 66 -15.57 7.40 -6.49
CA HIS A 66 -15.96 8.76 -6.12
C HIS A 66 -15.67 9.75 -7.26
N ASP A 67 -14.49 9.69 -7.86
CA ASP A 67 -14.09 10.57 -8.98
C ASP A 67 -14.94 10.33 -10.23
N VAL A 68 -15.21 9.07 -10.57
CA VAL A 68 -16.11 8.73 -11.68
C VAL A 68 -17.53 9.21 -11.40
N MET A 69 -18.04 9.00 -10.17
CA MET A 69 -19.36 9.46 -9.77
C MET A 69 -19.45 11.00 -9.80
N GLN A 70 -18.45 11.72 -9.32
CA GLN A 70 -18.40 13.17 -9.41
C GLN A 70 -18.39 13.68 -10.86
N ARG A 71 -17.78 12.93 -11.79
CA ARG A 71 -17.78 13.29 -13.21
C ARG A 71 -19.10 12.95 -13.91
N VAL A 72 -19.72 11.84 -13.53
CA VAL A 72 -20.87 11.24 -14.23
C VAL A 72 -22.20 11.74 -13.68
N LEU A 73 -22.38 11.85 -12.37
CA LEU A 73 -23.64 12.27 -11.74
C LEU A 73 -24.15 13.65 -12.20
N PRO A 74 -23.31 14.70 -12.37
CA PRO A 74 -23.77 15.99 -12.87
C PRO A 74 -24.35 15.90 -14.28
N ARG A 75 -23.83 14.99 -15.12
CA ARG A 75 -24.26 14.78 -16.50
C ARG A 75 -25.61 14.07 -16.60
N TYR A 76 -25.96 13.25 -15.61
CA TYR A 76 -27.22 12.49 -15.59
C TYR A 76 -28.26 13.05 -14.60
N ARG A 77 -27.94 14.17 -13.93
CA ARG A 77 -28.76 14.77 -12.87
C ARG A 77 -30.22 14.98 -13.27
N GLY A 78 -30.47 15.58 -14.45
CA GLY A 78 -31.84 15.82 -14.92
C GLY A 78 -32.65 14.58 -15.29
N LEU A 79 -32.00 13.45 -15.59
CA LEU A 79 -32.66 12.16 -15.81
C LEU A 79 -32.97 11.45 -14.49
N LEU A 80 -32.03 11.52 -13.54
CA LEU A 80 -32.20 10.97 -12.19
C LEU A 80 -33.28 11.73 -11.40
N ASP A 81 -33.35 13.06 -11.53
CA ASP A 81 -34.39 13.87 -10.91
C ASP A 81 -35.80 13.46 -11.41
N ARG A 82 -35.93 13.06 -12.69
CA ARG A 82 -37.21 12.57 -13.24
C ARG A 82 -37.56 11.17 -12.77
N LEU A 83 -36.57 10.30 -12.56
CA LEU A 83 -36.78 8.93 -12.08
C LEU A 83 -37.07 8.85 -10.58
N GLY A 84 -36.58 9.81 -9.78
CA GLY A 84 -36.91 9.91 -8.35
C GLY A 84 -38.20 10.68 -8.03
N SER A 85 -38.82 11.30 -9.04
CA SER A 85 -40.06 12.08 -8.91
C SER A 85 -41.33 11.31 -9.32
N ALA A 86 -41.22 10.00 -9.55
CA ALA A 86 -42.32 9.08 -9.87
C ALA A 86 -42.52 8.08 -8.72
#